data_AF-A0A4P9WWZ5-F1
#
_entry.id   AF-A0A4P9WWZ5-F1
#
_cell.length_a   1.000
_cell.length_b   1.000
_cell.length_c   1.000
_cell.angle_alpha   90.00
_cell.angle_beta   90.00
_cell.angle_gamma   90.00
#
_symmetry.space_group_name_H-M   'P 1'
#
loop_
_entity.id
_entity.type
_entity.pdbx_description
1 polymer ?
#
loop_
_entity_poly.entity_id
_entity_poly.type
_entity_poly.pdbx_seq_one_letter_code
_entity_poly.pdbx_strand_id
1 'polypeptide(L)'
;MSAVEAASAAAAAPAAPVSKSKQHRKDKPWDTDDIDKWKIEPFLPSNNPGPFTEESSFITLFPKYREKYLREVWKLVTAELDKWGIACELDLVEGSMSVKTTRKTWDPYAILNARDMIKLLARSLPVQQAMKIMQDDMACDIIKIGNQVRNKERFVRRRQRLIGPNGNTLKALELLTGCYILVQGNTVAAMGPYKGLKDVRRVVLDCLHNIHPIYHIKELMVKRELAKDEKLKGESWDRFLPKYKKRATPRPKKSAIVPKPEKSVFPPLPPQSKIDMQIESGEFFMSQEKKNAEAREARLKREAKKQTEREQRREAAFVPPPTRSTPAASTPVDAKPADAALTMDQLKAKVKARALKRMSTHSK
;
A
#
# COMPACT_ATOMS: atom_id res chain seq x y z
N MET A 1 53.10 41.51 71.93
CA MET A 1 53.48 42.18 70.66
C MET A 1 53.55 41.09 69.59
N SER A 2 52.78 41.24 68.50
CA SER A 2 53.03 40.81 67.09
C SER A 2 53.45 39.33 66.82
N ALA A 3 52.93 38.55 65.87
CA ALA A 3 52.39 38.84 64.54
C ALA A 3 51.39 37.73 64.09
N VAL A 4 50.15 38.09 63.71
CA VAL A 4 49.59 38.14 62.33
C VAL A 4 49.22 36.78 61.72
N GLU A 5 47.94 36.42 61.90
CA GLU A 5 47.13 35.59 61.01
C GLU A 5 46.96 36.25 59.64
N ALA A 6 47.09 35.47 58.56
CA ALA A 6 46.65 35.86 57.22
C ALA A 6 45.91 34.68 56.57
N ALA A 7 44.67 34.46 56.98
CA ALA A 7 43.71 33.62 56.26
C ALA A 7 42.95 34.47 55.24
N SER A 8 43.12 34.14 53.96
CA SER A 8 42.47 34.76 52.81
C SER A 8 40.95 34.55 52.85
N ALA A 9 40.20 35.58 53.27
CA ALA A 9 38.75 35.66 53.14
C ALA A 9 38.38 36.02 51.69
N ALA A 10 37.97 35.03 50.90
CA ALA A 10 37.36 35.25 49.60
C ALA A 10 35.95 35.81 49.79
N ALA A 11 35.75 37.06 49.36
CA ALA A 11 34.49 37.77 49.40
C ALA A 11 33.41 37.06 48.55
N ALA A 12 32.30 36.70 49.21
CA ALA A 12 31.10 36.18 48.53
C ALA A 12 30.40 37.31 47.74
N ALA A 13 30.27 37.14 46.44
CA ALA A 13 29.53 38.04 45.56
C ALA A 13 28.01 38.00 45.85
N PRO A 14 27.28 39.12 45.71
CA PRO A 14 25.85 39.17 46.00
C PRO A 14 25.02 38.38 44.97
N ALA A 15 24.16 37.48 45.45
CA ALA A 15 23.29 36.64 44.64
C ALA A 15 22.24 37.46 43.87
N ALA A 16 22.10 37.20 42.57
CA ALA A 16 21.15 37.86 41.69
C ALA A 16 19.67 37.57 42.07
N PRO A 17 18.72 38.50 41.81
CA PRO A 17 17.32 38.33 42.18
C PRO A 17 16.65 37.19 41.40
N VAL A 18 16.26 36.13 42.11
CA VAL A 18 15.65 34.91 41.56
C VAL A 18 14.16 35.16 41.26
N SER A 19 13.67 34.77 40.06
CA SER A 19 12.27 34.96 39.66
C SER A 19 11.28 34.22 40.56
N LYS A 20 10.08 34.78 40.77
CA LYS A 20 9.01 34.19 41.61
C LYS A 20 8.65 32.74 41.24
N SER A 21 8.83 32.34 39.97
CA SER A 21 8.58 30.96 39.52
C SER A 21 9.63 29.93 39.97
N LYS A 22 10.77 30.39 40.48
CA LYS A 22 11.87 29.54 40.99
C LYS A 22 12.02 29.61 42.52
N GLN A 23 11.16 30.35 43.23
CA GLN A 23 11.23 30.52 44.70
C GLN A 23 11.18 29.21 45.51
N HIS A 24 10.58 28.15 44.96
CA HIS A 24 10.49 26.84 45.61
C HIS A 24 11.49 25.80 45.09
N ARG A 25 12.31 26.16 44.09
CA ARG A 25 13.31 25.26 43.51
C ARG A 25 14.60 25.40 44.33
N LYS A 26 14.66 24.67 45.45
CA LYS A 26 15.90 24.55 46.25
C LYS A 26 16.98 23.94 45.37
N ASP A 27 18.19 24.50 45.43
CA ASP A 27 19.35 23.89 44.79
C ASP A 27 19.54 22.49 45.37
N LYS A 28 19.79 21.52 44.50
CA LYS A 28 20.02 20.13 44.86
C LYS A 28 21.53 19.89 44.77
N PRO A 29 22.28 19.91 45.88
CA PRO A 29 23.75 19.81 45.85
C PRO A 29 24.24 18.46 45.31
N TRP A 30 23.37 17.44 45.33
CA TRP A 30 23.61 16.11 44.77
C TRP A 30 23.24 16.00 43.29
N ASP A 31 22.76 17.08 42.67
CA ASP A 31 22.29 17.13 41.29
C ASP A 31 23.23 18.02 40.45
N THR A 32 24.50 17.64 40.41
CA THR A 32 25.55 18.29 39.61
C THR A 32 25.43 17.91 38.13
N ASP A 33 25.78 18.83 37.23
CA ASP A 33 25.72 18.62 35.77
C ASP A 33 26.62 17.49 35.27
N ASP A 34 27.54 16.99 36.12
CA ASP A 34 28.45 15.87 35.83
C ASP A 34 27.76 14.48 35.92
N ILE A 35 26.59 14.39 36.55
CA ILE A 35 25.89 13.11 36.78
C ILE A 35 24.96 12.80 35.61
N ASP A 36 25.33 11.81 34.78
CA ASP A 36 24.47 11.32 33.70
C ASP A 36 23.31 10.48 34.26
N LYS A 37 22.19 11.16 34.53
CA LYS A 37 20.94 10.58 35.06
C LYS A 37 20.32 9.50 34.17
N TRP A 38 20.76 9.37 32.92
CA TRP A 38 20.19 8.43 31.95
C TRP A 38 21.10 7.23 31.68
N LYS A 39 22.22 7.13 32.38
CA LYS A 39 23.11 5.97 32.28
C LYS A 39 22.41 4.74 32.87
N ILE A 40 22.27 3.70 32.05
CA ILE A 40 21.68 2.42 32.46
C ILE A 40 22.80 1.61 33.13
N GLU A 41 22.67 1.35 34.42
CA GLU A 41 23.58 0.47 35.15
C GLU A 41 23.15 -1.00 34.98
N PRO A 42 24.11 -1.93 34.79
CA PRO A 42 23.77 -3.34 34.65
C PRO A 42 23.18 -3.85 35.96
N PHE A 43 22.06 -4.56 35.87
CA PHE A 43 21.51 -5.26 37.02
C PHE A 43 22.46 -6.40 37.38
N LEU A 44 22.86 -6.53 38.64
CA LEU A 44 23.73 -7.61 39.12
C LEU A 44 22.95 -8.58 40.02
N PRO A 45 23.40 -9.84 40.15
CA PRO A 45 22.79 -10.80 41.07
C PRO A 45 22.73 -10.31 42.54
N SER A 46 23.65 -9.43 42.94
CA SER A 46 23.66 -8.82 44.28
C SER A 46 22.48 -7.88 44.54
N ASN A 47 21.88 -7.31 43.49
CA ASN A 47 20.77 -6.38 43.62
C ASN A 47 19.46 -7.08 44.00
N ASN A 48 19.33 -8.37 43.70
CA ASN A 48 18.17 -9.18 44.09
C ASN A 48 18.62 -10.55 44.63
N PRO A 49 18.97 -10.62 45.93
CA PRO A 49 19.47 -11.86 46.54
C PRO A 49 18.36 -12.89 46.83
N GLY A 50 17.08 -12.49 46.78
CA GLY A 50 15.96 -13.36 47.08
C GLY A 50 15.41 -14.11 45.84
N PRO A 51 14.88 -15.33 46.01
CA PRO A 51 14.19 -16.02 44.92
C PRO A 51 12.83 -15.37 44.62
N PHE A 52 12.36 -15.47 43.38
CA PHE A 52 11.01 -15.05 43.04
C PHE A 52 9.95 -15.93 43.71
N THR A 53 8.85 -15.31 44.14
CA THR A 53 7.70 -15.98 44.75
C THR A 53 6.79 -16.64 43.71
N GLU A 54 6.69 -16.04 42.52
CA GLU A 54 5.82 -16.47 41.44
C GLU A 54 6.63 -16.95 40.23
N GLU A 55 6.02 -17.82 39.42
CA GLU A 55 6.60 -18.33 38.19
C GLU A 55 6.01 -17.64 36.98
N SER A 56 6.87 -17.05 36.14
CA SER A 56 6.51 -16.55 34.81
C SER A 56 6.90 -17.58 33.75
N SER A 57 5.95 -17.93 32.90
CA SER A 57 6.18 -18.85 31.77
C SER A 57 5.69 -18.24 30.45
N PHE A 58 6.48 -18.43 29.40
CA PHE A 58 6.12 -18.03 28.04
C PHE A 58 6.37 -19.17 27.07
N ILE A 59 5.45 -19.34 26.13
CA ILE A 59 5.51 -20.38 25.10
C ILE A 59 5.40 -19.72 23.73
N THR A 60 6.19 -20.19 22.76
CA THR A 60 6.10 -19.78 21.36
C THR A 60 6.15 -20.98 20.43
N LEU A 61 5.18 -21.06 19.52
CA LEU A 61 5.13 -22.09 18.48
C LEU A 61 6.12 -21.77 17.34
N PHE A 62 6.76 -22.80 16.80
CA PHE A 62 7.65 -22.68 15.64
C PHE A 62 7.19 -23.56 14.46
N PRO A 63 7.52 -23.17 13.22
CA PRO A 63 7.16 -23.97 12.05
C PRO A 63 7.97 -25.28 11.97
N LYS A 64 7.34 -26.36 11.47
CA LYS A 64 7.96 -27.70 11.33
C LYS A 64 9.32 -27.71 10.63
N TYR A 65 9.53 -26.87 9.61
CA TYR A 65 10.82 -26.81 8.90
C TYR A 65 11.98 -26.32 9.78
N ARG A 66 11.69 -25.66 10.91
CA ARG A 66 12.69 -25.08 11.81
C ARG A 66 13.20 -26.08 12.86
N GLU A 67 12.49 -27.19 13.02
CA GLU A 67 12.72 -28.22 14.04
C GLU A 67 14.16 -28.78 14.01
N LYS A 68 14.64 -29.19 12.83
CA LYS A 68 15.98 -29.78 12.68
C LYS A 68 17.08 -28.87 13.22
N TYR A 69 17.02 -27.59 12.86
CA TYR A 69 17.98 -26.61 13.33
C TYR A 69 17.87 -26.37 14.84
N LEU A 70 16.64 -26.22 15.36
CA LEU A 70 16.43 -25.97 16.80
C LEU A 70 16.98 -27.11 17.64
N ARG A 71 16.77 -28.35 17.20
CA ARG A 71 17.31 -29.55 17.86
C ARG A 71 18.84 -29.53 17.94
N GLU A 72 19.53 -29.12 16.87
CA GLU A 72 20.99 -29.08 16.81
C GLU A 72 21.58 -27.99 17.72
N VAL A 73 20.94 -26.81 17.77
CA VAL A 73 21.45 -25.63 18.48
C VAL A 73 20.92 -25.46 19.91
N TRP A 74 19.94 -26.28 20.34
CA TRP A 74 19.25 -26.08 21.62
C TRP A 74 20.19 -26.05 22.82
N LYS A 75 21.26 -26.86 22.80
CA LYS A 75 22.28 -26.88 23.85
C LYS A 75 22.96 -25.53 24.07
N LEU A 76 23.10 -24.74 23.01
CA LEU A 76 23.66 -23.39 23.12
C LEU A 76 22.65 -22.43 23.75
N VAL A 77 21.37 -22.59 23.42
CA VAL A 77 20.28 -21.78 23.99
C VAL A 77 20.12 -22.04 25.48
N THR A 78 20.16 -23.32 25.90
CA THR A 78 20.13 -23.70 27.32
C THR A 78 21.32 -23.10 28.07
N ALA A 79 22.54 -23.27 27.54
CA ALA A 79 23.75 -22.73 28.17
C ALA A 79 23.73 -21.20 28.31
N GLU A 80 23.10 -20.47 27.40
CA GLU A 80 22.97 -19.02 27.50
C GLU A 80 21.93 -18.61 28.54
N LEU A 81 20.75 -19.25 28.56
CA LEU A 81 19.67 -18.93 29.50
C LEU A 81 19.96 -19.40 30.94
N ASP A 82 20.75 -20.47 31.10
CA ASP A 82 21.18 -20.96 32.40
C ASP A 82 22.00 -19.92 33.18
N LYS A 83 22.76 -19.06 32.48
CA LYS A 83 23.50 -17.93 33.10
C LYS A 83 22.59 -16.94 33.82
N TRP A 84 21.37 -16.79 33.32
CA TRP A 84 20.33 -15.91 33.87
C TRP A 84 19.39 -16.68 34.82
N GLY A 85 19.61 -17.98 35.03
CA GLY A 85 18.76 -18.83 35.85
C GLY A 85 17.38 -19.07 35.24
N ILE A 86 17.24 -19.03 33.91
CA ILE A 86 15.97 -19.25 33.20
C ILE A 86 15.94 -20.66 32.62
N ALA A 87 14.92 -21.43 32.94
CA ALA A 87 14.72 -22.75 32.35
C ALA A 87 14.10 -22.62 30.95
N CYS A 88 14.51 -23.50 30.02
CA CYS A 88 13.93 -23.56 28.69
C CYS A 88 13.72 -25.01 28.24
N GLU A 89 12.59 -25.28 27.59
CA GLU A 89 12.24 -26.60 27.06
C GLU A 89 11.89 -26.48 25.57
N LEU A 90 12.24 -27.52 24.82
CA LEU A 90 11.93 -27.65 23.40
C LEU A 90 11.01 -28.85 23.22
N ASP A 91 9.75 -28.60 22.88
CA ASP A 91 8.80 -29.64 22.52
C ASP A 91 8.73 -29.81 21.00
N LEU A 92 9.10 -31.00 20.54
CA LEU A 92 9.12 -31.37 19.13
C LEU A 92 7.80 -31.99 18.68
N VAL A 93 6.95 -32.45 19.60
CA VAL A 93 5.65 -33.04 19.31
C VAL A 93 4.64 -31.93 19.01
N GLU A 94 4.52 -30.96 19.92
CA GLU A 94 3.67 -29.79 19.71
C GLU A 94 4.33 -28.74 18.79
N GLY A 95 5.67 -28.78 18.66
CA GLY A 95 6.42 -27.77 17.90
C GLY A 95 6.46 -26.43 18.64
N SER A 96 6.74 -26.46 19.94
CA SER A 96 6.73 -25.30 20.83
C SER A 96 8.06 -25.15 21.58
N MET A 97 8.44 -23.90 21.88
CA MET A 97 9.55 -23.56 22.76
C MET A 97 8.98 -22.86 23.98
N SER A 98 9.38 -23.29 25.17
CA SER A 98 8.97 -22.68 26.43
C SER A 98 10.17 -22.08 27.17
N VAL A 99 9.94 -20.98 27.87
CA VAL A 99 10.88 -20.38 28.84
C VAL A 99 10.14 -20.12 30.15
N LYS A 100 10.79 -20.44 31.27
CA LYS A 100 10.21 -20.35 32.61
C LYS A 100 11.22 -19.76 33.58
N THR A 101 10.78 -18.87 34.46
CA THR A 101 11.60 -18.39 35.58
C THR A 101 11.80 -19.50 36.59
N THR A 102 12.97 -19.55 37.23
CA THR A 102 13.29 -20.51 38.28
C THR A 102 13.57 -19.78 39.59
N ARG A 103 13.74 -20.54 40.69
CA ARG A 103 14.18 -19.97 41.98
C ARG A 103 15.59 -19.35 41.94
N LYS A 104 16.36 -19.57 40.88
CA LYS A 104 17.70 -19.02 40.67
C LYS A 104 17.70 -17.77 39.78
N THR A 105 16.55 -17.41 39.19
CA THR A 105 16.46 -16.19 38.39
C THR A 105 16.57 -14.99 39.32
N TRP A 106 17.55 -14.14 39.07
CA TRP A 106 17.84 -12.95 39.86
C TRP A 106 17.31 -11.68 39.19
N ASP A 107 17.38 -11.60 37.86
CA ASP A 107 16.85 -10.49 37.06
C ASP A 107 15.36 -10.68 36.72
N PRO A 108 14.46 -9.79 37.17
CA PRO A 108 13.03 -9.91 36.85
C PRO A 108 12.71 -9.63 35.38
N TYR A 109 13.56 -8.87 34.65
CA TYR A 109 13.30 -8.49 33.27
C TYR A 109 13.86 -9.51 32.26
N ALA A 110 14.87 -10.30 32.64
CA ALA A 110 15.51 -11.31 31.78
C ALA A 110 14.51 -12.29 31.13
N ILE A 111 13.39 -12.61 31.80
CA ILE A 111 12.36 -13.49 31.23
C ILE A 111 11.68 -12.89 29.98
N LEU A 112 11.56 -11.56 29.91
CA LEU A 112 11.00 -10.87 28.74
C LEU A 112 11.96 -10.90 27.56
N ASN A 113 13.26 -10.77 27.83
CA ASN A 113 14.32 -10.93 26.83
C ASN A 113 14.38 -12.38 26.33
N ALA A 114 14.28 -13.37 27.21
CA ALA A 114 14.22 -14.79 26.86
C ALA A 114 12.99 -15.13 26.00
N ARG A 115 11.82 -14.58 26.35
CA ARG A 115 10.59 -14.68 25.54
C ARG A 115 10.82 -14.13 24.13
N ASP A 116 11.49 -13.01 24.01
CA ASP A 116 11.75 -12.38 22.72
C ASP A 116 12.82 -13.13 21.91
N MET A 117 13.79 -13.76 22.58
CA MET A 117 14.75 -14.69 21.98
C MET A 117 14.05 -15.88 21.32
N ILE A 118 13.15 -16.58 22.03
CA ILE A 118 12.43 -17.73 21.45
C ILE A 118 11.52 -17.32 20.29
N LYS A 119 10.91 -16.12 20.33
CA LYS A 119 10.15 -15.58 19.20
C LYS A 119 11.04 -15.32 17.98
N LEU A 120 12.26 -14.81 18.17
CA LEU A 120 13.21 -14.60 17.08
C LEU A 120 13.68 -15.92 16.47
N LEU A 121 13.94 -16.94 17.30
CA LEU A 121 14.28 -18.29 16.84
C LEU A 121 13.15 -18.91 16.01
N ALA A 122 11.89 -18.72 16.42
CA ALA A 122 10.71 -19.15 15.66
C ALA A 122 10.61 -18.43 14.30
N ARG A 123 11.08 -17.18 14.21
CA ARG A 123 11.22 -16.40 12.96
C ARG A 123 12.52 -16.69 12.20
N SER A 124 13.15 -17.84 12.47
CA SER A 124 14.33 -18.35 11.77
C SER A 124 15.57 -17.46 11.83
N LEU A 125 15.71 -16.63 12.88
CA LEU A 125 16.98 -15.97 13.13
C LEU A 125 18.05 -17.00 13.54
N PRO A 126 19.32 -16.79 13.15
CA PRO A 126 20.44 -17.57 13.66
C PRO A 126 20.60 -17.36 15.18
N VAL A 127 20.92 -18.43 15.91
CA VAL A 127 21.05 -18.42 17.38
C VAL A 127 22.10 -17.43 17.85
N GLN A 128 23.26 -17.38 17.19
CA GLN A 128 24.34 -16.46 17.51
C GLN A 128 23.91 -14.99 17.48
N GLN A 129 22.97 -14.65 16.58
CA GLN A 129 22.43 -13.30 16.51
C GLN A 129 21.30 -13.09 17.52
N ALA A 130 20.46 -14.12 17.74
CA ALA A 130 19.36 -14.07 18.70
C ALA A 130 19.84 -13.91 20.15
N MET A 131 20.96 -14.55 20.53
CA MET A 131 21.54 -14.46 21.88
C MET A 131 21.86 -13.03 22.32
N LYS A 132 22.17 -12.13 21.37
CA LYS A 132 22.44 -10.71 21.66
C LYS A 132 21.24 -9.97 22.25
N ILE A 133 20.02 -10.52 22.17
CA ILE A 133 18.83 -9.91 22.77
C ILE A 133 18.84 -9.95 24.31
N MET A 134 19.70 -10.77 24.91
CA MET A 134 19.87 -10.79 26.36
C MET A 134 20.63 -9.56 26.89
N GLN A 135 21.19 -8.73 25.99
CA GLN A 135 21.87 -7.48 26.33
C GLN A 135 20.87 -6.31 26.33
N ASP A 136 20.99 -5.38 27.29
CA ASP A 136 20.00 -4.31 27.53
C ASP A 136 19.89 -3.27 26.41
N ASP A 137 20.94 -3.11 25.60
CA ASP A 137 21.03 -2.17 24.48
C ASP A 137 20.35 -2.68 23.19
N MET A 138 19.96 -3.95 23.18
CA MET A 138 19.37 -4.63 22.04
C MET A 138 17.89 -4.94 22.28
N ALA A 139 17.05 -4.51 21.35
CA ALA A 139 15.62 -4.85 21.33
C ALA A 139 15.25 -5.61 20.06
N CYS A 140 14.07 -6.21 20.06
CA CYS A 140 13.53 -6.91 18.90
C CYS A 140 12.23 -6.26 18.41
N ASP A 141 11.97 -6.39 17.10
CA ASP A 141 10.71 -6.01 16.51
C ASP A 141 10.26 -7.01 15.44
N ILE A 142 9.03 -7.54 15.58
CA ILE A 142 8.40 -8.44 14.61
C ILE A 142 7.30 -7.69 13.86
N ILE A 143 7.62 -7.25 12.65
CA ILE A 143 6.75 -6.45 11.82
C ILE A 143 5.89 -7.36 10.93
N LYS A 144 4.56 -7.31 11.12
CA LYS A 144 3.60 -8.06 10.30
C LYS A 144 3.36 -7.37 8.96
N ILE A 145 3.74 -8.04 7.88
CA ILE A 145 3.63 -7.51 6.51
C ILE A 145 2.55 -8.19 5.66
N GLY A 146 2.04 -9.36 6.08
CA GLY A 146 1.11 -10.18 5.29
C GLY A 146 -0.21 -9.50 4.91
N ASN A 147 -0.74 -8.60 5.73
CA ASN A 147 -2.05 -7.97 5.48
C ASN A 147 -1.95 -6.61 4.77
N GLN A 148 -0.75 -6.18 4.38
CA GLN A 148 -0.54 -4.84 3.80
C GLN A 148 -0.98 -4.76 2.34
N VAL A 149 -1.07 -5.89 1.63
CA VAL A 149 -1.39 -5.93 0.20
C VAL A 149 -2.36 -7.07 -0.09
N ARG A 150 -3.49 -6.77 -0.76
CA ARG A 150 -4.52 -7.77 -1.10
C ARG A 150 -4.05 -8.81 -2.12
N ASN A 151 -3.27 -8.39 -3.12
CA ASN A 151 -2.84 -9.27 -4.21
C ASN A 151 -1.51 -9.96 -3.86
N LYS A 152 -1.48 -11.30 -3.88
CA LYS A 152 -0.30 -12.11 -3.55
C LYS A 152 0.91 -11.78 -4.40
N GLU A 153 0.76 -11.64 -5.72
CA GLU A 153 1.87 -11.29 -6.62
C GLU A 153 2.48 -9.92 -6.28
N ARG A 154 1.63 -8.94 -6.00
CA ARG A 154 2.07 -7.59 -5.62
C ARG A 154 2.79 -7.61 -4.27
N PHE A 155 2.30 -8.43 -3.32
CA PHE A 155 2.97 -8.66 -2.04
C PHE A 155 4.38 -9.24 -2.25
N VAL A 156 4.51 -10.30 -3.04
CA VAL A 156 5.81 -10.93 -3.34
C VAL A 156 6.76 -9.93 -4.00
N ARG A 157 6.29 -9.15 -4.99
CA ARG A 157 7.11 -8.12 -5.65
C ARG A 157 7.55 -7.00 -4.69
N ARG A 158 6.69 -6.53 -3.79
CA ARG A 158 7.05 -5.50 -2.79
C ARG A 158 7.95 -6.05 -1.68
N ARG A 159 7.76 -7.30 -1.26
CA ARG A 159 8.67 -7.97 -0.33
C ARG A 159 10.05 -8.17 -0.95
N GLN A 160 10.11 -8.60 -2.20
CA GLN A 160 11.39 -8.74 -2.92
C GLN A 160 12.08 -7.39 -3.11
N ARG A 161 11.32 -6.31 -3.34
CA ARG A 161 11.85 -4.94 -3.39
C ARG A 161 12.51 -4.51 -2.07
N LEU A 162 11.98 -4.93 -0.92
CA LEU A 162 12.58 -4.64 0.39
C LEU A 162 13.94 -5.32 0.55
N ILE A 163 14.08 -6.56 0.07
CA ILE A 163 15.36 -7.30 0.05
C ILE A 163 16.33 -6.62 -0.92
N GLY A 164 15.82 -6.25 -2.10
CA GLY A 164 16.60 -5.67 -3.19
C GLY A 164 17.36 -6.73 -4.02
N PRO A 165 18.02 -6.30 -5.10
CA PRO A 165 18.90 -7.19 -5.88
C PRO A 165 20.08 -7.62 -5.00
N ASN A 166 20.40 -8.92 -4.98
CA ASN A 166 21.47 -9.53 -4.18
C ASN A 166 21.43 -9.19 -2.67
N GLY A 167 20.29 -8.74 -2.13
CA GLY A 167 20.19 -8.31 -0.73
C GLY A 167 20.80 -6.93 -0.44
N ASN A 168 21.22 -6.16 -1.45
CA ASN A 168 21.91 -4.89 -1.27
C ASN A 168 21.07 -3.85 -0.50
N THR A 169 19.76 -3.80 -0.77
CA THR A 169 18.85 -2.85 -0.09
C THR A 169 18.71 -3.18 1.38
N LEU A 170 18.56 -4.47 1.70
CA LEU A 170 18.50 -4.95 3.08
C LEU A 170 19.83 -4.70 3.79
N LYS A 171 20.98 -5.01 3.16
CA LYS A 171 22.28 -4.81 3.79
C LYS A 171 22.60 -3.34 4.05
N ALA A 172 22.25 -2.45 3.12
CA ALA A 172 22.37 -1.01 3.32
C ALA A 172 21.50 -0.53 4.49
N LEU A 173 20.28 -1.06 4.63
CA LEU A 173 19.40 -0.71 5.75
C LEU A 173 19.98 -1.18 7.08
N GLU A 174 20.52 -2.40 7.16
CA GLU A 174 21.20 -2.91 8.35
C GLU A 174 22.36 -2.02 8.81
N LEU A 175 23.23 -1.61 7.87
CA LEU A 175 24.39 -0.76 8.16
C LEU A 175 24.01 0.67 8.59
N LEU A 176 22.89 1.19 8.07
CA LEU A 176 22.41 2.52 8.41
C LEU A 176 21.71 2.56 9.77
N THR A 177 20.91 1.55 10.10
CA THR A 177 20.12 1.53 11.35
C THR A 177 20.83 0.82 12.50
N GLY A 178 21.94 0.12 12.23
CA GLY A 178 22.61 -0.74 13.22
C GLY A 178 21.75 -1.94 13.63
N CYS A 179 20.79 -2.32 12.79
CA CYS A 179 19.90 -3.44 13.06
C CYS A 179 20.26 -4.65 12.20
N TYR A 180 19.98 -5.84 12.70
CA TYR A 180 19.93 -7.06 11.91
C TYR A 180 18.50 -7.29 11.43
N ILE A 181 18.28 -7.52 10.13
CA ILE A 181 16.94 -7.58 9.54
C ILE A 181 16.79 -8.89 8.78
N LEU A 182 15.77 -9.67 9.13
CA LEU A 182 15.43 -10.91 8.43
C LEU A 182 14.02 -10.81 7.86
N VAL A 183 13.91 -10.90 6.53
CA VAL A 183 12.64 -10.92 5.81
C VAL A 183 12.23 -12.37 5.56
N GLN A 184 11.21 -12.86 6.26
CA GLN A 184 10.73 -14.24 6.10
C GLN A 184 9.21 -14.32 5.99
N GLY A 185 8.73 -14.95 4.91
CA GLY A 185 7.31 -15.21 4.72
C GLY A 185 6.48 -13.94 4.74
N ASN A 186 5.63 -13.82 5.76
CA ASN A 186 4.67 -12.72 5.96
C ASN A 186 5.08 -11.75 7.08
N THR A 187 6.31 -11.86 7.58
CA THR A 187 6.86 -11.02 8.65
C THR A 187 8.27 -10.56 8.34
N VAL A 188 8.65 -9.43 8.89
CA VAL A 188 10.03 -8.97 8.92
C VAL A 188 10.43 -8.91 10.38
N ALA A 189 11.44 -9.68 10.76
CA ALA A 189 12.01 -9.64 12.10
C ALA A 189 13.23 -8.73 12.07
N ALA A 190 13.33 -7.80 13.02
CA ALA A 190 14.44 -6.90 13.18
C ALA A 190 14.97 -6.97 14.62
N MET A 191 16.29 -6.83 14.77
CA MET A 191 16.97 -6.74 16.07
C MET A 191 17.92 -5.56 16.07
N GLY A 192 17.98 -4.78 17.12
CA GLY A 192 18.90 -3.65 17.22
C GLY A 192 18.44 -2.59 18.22
N PRO A 193 19.06 -1.40 18.17
CA PRO A 193 18.72 -0.31 19.08
C PRO A 193 17.33 0.26 18.76
N TYR A 194 16.64 0.79 19.77
CA TYR A 194 15.27 1.32 19.65
C TYR A 194 15.09 2.37 18.54
N LYS A 195 16.07 3.28 18.36
CA LYS A 195 16.03 4.28 17.28
C LYS A 195 16.03 3.61 15.91
N GLY A 196 16.93 2.65 15.70
CA GLY A 196 17.04 1.87 14.48
C GLY A 196 15.76 1.07 14.19
N LEU A 197 15.17 0.42 15.20
CA LEU A 197 13.92 -0.33 15.04
C LEU A 197 12.75 0.54 14.58
N LYS A 198 12.63 1.77 15.12
CA LYS A 198 11.60 2.72 14.68
C LYS A 198 11.76 3.09 13.21
N ASP A 199 13.01 3.34 12.78
CA ASP A 199 13.30 3.63 11.38
C ASP A 199 13.01 2.43 10.48
N VAL A 200 13.47 1.23 10.84
CA VAL A 200 13.20 -0.01 10.09
C VAL A 200 11.70 -0.24 9.95
N ARG A 201 10.93 -0.10 11.02
CA ARG A 201 9.47 -0.25 10.99
C ARG A 201 8.81 0.72 10.01
N ARG A 202 9.22 1.99 10.02
CA ARG A 202 8.74 2.98 9.05
C ARG A 202 9.06 2.55 7.62
N VAL A 203 10.32 2.21 7.34
CA VAL A 203 10.77 1.80 5.99
C VAL A 203 10.02 0.57 5.48
N VAL A 204 9.82 -0.44 6.32
CA VAL A 204 9.14 -1.68 5.95
C VAL A 204 7.67 -1.43 5.60
N LEU A 205 6.96 -0.67 6.44
CA LEU A 205 5.55 -0.35 6.20
C LEU A 205 5.37 0.52 4.94
N ASP A 206 6.21 1.54 4.77
CA ASP A 206 6.15 2.43 3.61
C ASP A 206 6.53 1.73 2.30
N CYS A 207 7.49 0.80 2.35
CA CYS A 207 7.83 -0.08 1.22
C CYS A 207 6.61 -0.89 0.74
N LEU A 208 5.80 -1.37 1.68
CA LEU A 208 4.56 -2.08 1.38
C LEU A 208 3.44 -1.15 0.95
N HIS A 209 3.44 0.11 1.35
CA HIS A 209 2.54 1.17 0.86
C HIS A 209 2.97 1.79 -0.48
N ASN A 210 3.79 1.08 -1.27
CA ASN A 210 4.22 1.45 -2.62
C ASN A 210 5.26 2.57 -2.69
N ILE A 211 5.88 2.97 -1.59
CA ILE A 211 7.05 3.82 -1.59
C ILE A 211 8.27 2.91 -1.82
N HIS A 212 9.32 3.38 -2.51
CA HIS A 212 10.52 2.56 -2.72
C HIS A 212 11.49 2.72 -1.54
N PRO A 213 12.05 1.64 -0.96
CA PRO A 213 12.91 1.72 0.22
C PRO A 213 14.16 2.58 0.00
N ILE A 214 14.66 2.67 -1.24
CA ILE A 214 15.76 3.57 -1.64
C ILE A 214 15.53 5.02 -1.20
N TYR A 215 14.29 5.53 -1.21
CA TYR A 215 14.02 6.90 -0.76
C TYR A 215 14.33 7.08 0.73
N HIS A 216 13.93 6.12 1.56
CA HIS A 216 14.25 6.14 2.98
C HIS A 216 15.73 5.86 3.25
N ILE A 217 16.38 5.01 2.43
CA ILE A 217 17.83 4.81 2.55
C ILE A 217 18.56 6.14 2.30
N LYS A 218 18.20 6.87 1.23
CA LYS A 218 18.76 8.20 0.96
C LYS A 218 18.46 9.18 2.10
N GLU A 219 17.23 9.18 2.61
CA GLU A 219 16.82 9.97 3.77
C GLU A 219 17.70 9.67 5.00
N LEU A 220 17.92 8.39 5.32
CA LEU A 220 18.75 7.95 6.44
C LEU A 220 20.23 8.29 6.26
N MET A 221 20.75 8.18 5.03
CA MET A 221 22.11 8.61 4.70
C MET A 221 22.29 10.11 4.97
N VAL A 222 21.36 10.95 4.48
CA VAL A 222 21.40 12.39 4.71
C VAL A 222 21.26 12.71 6.20
N LYS A 223 20.34 12.07 6.93
CA LYS A 223 20.21 12.25 8.39
C LYS A 223 21.48 11.88 9.13
N ARG A 224 22.17 10.82 8.73
CA ARG A 224 23.42 10.37 9.37
C ARG A 224 24.56 11.36 9.12
N GLU A 225 24.64 11.97 7.95
CA GLU A 225 25.62 13.03 7.68
C GLU A 225 25.28 14.31 8.43
N LEU A 226 24.03 14.78 8.39
CA LEU A 226 23.57 15.97 9.12
C LEU A 226 23.73 15.84 10.64
N ALA A 227 23.61 14.63 11.19
CA ALA A 227 23.81 14.38 12.62
C ALA A 227 25.26 14.57 13.08
N LYS A 228 26.24 14.49 12.17
CA LYS A 228 27.65 14.76 12.48
C LYS A 228 27.91 16.25 12.66
N ASP A 229 27.14 17.10 11.96
CA ASP A 229 27.29 18.55 12.01
C ASP A 229 26.68 19.13 13.30
N GLU A 230 27.52 19.70 14.17
CA GLU A 230 27.05 20.20 15.48
C GLU A 230 26.15 21.43 15.37
N LYS A 231 26.36 22.27 14.36
CA LYS A 231 25.62 23.52 14.13
C LYS A 231 24.13 23.29 13.85
N LEU A 232 23.79 22.17 13.22
CA LEU A 232 22.42 21.87 12.80
C LEU A 232 21.64 20.98 13.80
N LYS A 233 22.23 20.56 14.92
CA LYS A 233 21.58 19.66 15.90
C LYS A 233 20.28 20.22 16.49
N GLY A 234 20.17 21.55 16.60
CA GLY A 234 19.01 22.23 17.17
C GLY A 234 17.92 22.63 16.17
N GLU A 235 18.16 22.48 14.86
CA GLU A 235 17.25 22.93 13.80
C GLU A 235 16.49 21.77 13.15
N SER A 236 15.33 22.06 12.55
CA SER A 236 14.58 21.06 11.77
C SER A 236 15.27 20.74 10.44
N TRP A 237 15.51 19.46 10.16
CA TRP A 237 16.20 18.99 8.95
C TRP A 237 15.29 18.83 7.73
N ASP A 238 13.99 19.13 7.84
CA ASP A 238 12.98 18.89 6.79
C ASP A 238 13.29 19.56 5.44
N ARG A 239 14.10 20.61 5.43
CA ARG A 239 14.56 21.29 4.22
C ARG A 239 15.52 20.43 3.40
N PHE A 240 16.36 19.64 4.06
CA PHE A 240 17.42 18.84 3.45
C PHE A 240 16.95 17.41 3.11
N LEU A 241 15.86 16.95 3.73
CA LEU A 241 15.34 15.61 3.52
C LEU A 241 14.70 15.47 2.11
N PRO A 242 15.12 14.46 1.31
CA PRO A 242 14.48 14.17 0.03
C PRO A 242 13.01 13.77 0.22
N LYS A 243 12.08 14.65 -0.16
CA LYS A 243 10.64 14.35 -0.06
C LYS A 243 10.16 13.56 -1.27
N TYR A 244 9.51 12.42 -1.03
CA TYR A 244 8.83 11.68 -2.07
C TYR A 244 7.61 12.48 -2.57
N LYS A 245 7.69 13.01 -3.80
CA LYS A 245 6.53 13.63 -4.46
C LYS A 245 5.79 12.58 -5.27
N LYS A 246 4.59 12.21 -4.82
CA LYS A 246 3.68 11.37 -5.61
C LYS A 246 3.28 12.14 -6.87
N ARG A 247 3.90 11.82 -8.00
CA ARG A 247 3.48 12.35 -9.31
C ARG A 247 2.11 11.75 -9.65
N ALA A 248 1.04 12.48 -9.34
CA ALA A 248 -0.28 12.19 -9.88
C ALA A 248 -0.25 12.64 -11.34
N THR A 249 -0.03 11.70 -12.27
CA THR A 249 -0.24 11.99 -13.68
C THR A 249 -1.70 12.42 -13.85
N PRO A 250 -1.97 13.53 -14.55
CA PRO A 250 -3.33 13.97 -14.79
C PRO A 250 -4.07 12.83 -15.46
N ARG A 251 -5.12 12.34 -14.79
CA ARG A 251 -5.96 11.30 -15.39
C ARG A 251 -6.68 11.94 -16.58
N PRO A 252 -6.77 11.25 -17.73
CA PRO A 252 -7.62 11.73 -18.81
C PRO A 252 -9.02 11.97 -18.25
N LYS A 253 -9.59 13.15 -18.53
CA LYS A 253 -10.96 13.48 -18.11
C LYS A 253 -11.87 12.39 -18.66
N LYS A 254 -12.45 11.60 -17.75
CA LYS A 254 -13.44 10.59 -18.15
C LYS A 254 -14.65 11.35 -18.69
N SER A 255 -15.14 10.96 -19.86
CA SER A 255 -16.47 11.37 -20.31
C SER A 255 -17.49 11.07 -19.20
N ALA A 256 -18.56 11.87 -19.13
CA ALA A 256 -19.62 11.69 -18.14
C ALA A 256 -19.99 10.20 -18.02
N ILE A 257 -20.09 9.71 -16.78
CA ILE A 257 -20.44 8.32 -16.50
C ILE A 257 -21.87 8.13 -16.99
N VAL A 258 -22.02 7.60 -18.20
CA VAL A 258 -23.31 7.09 -18.66
C VAL A 258 -23.64 5.93 -17.73
N PRO A 259 -24.81 5.93 -17.05
CA PRO A 259 -25.20 4.83 -16.18
C PRO A 259 -25.15 3.55 -17.01
N LYS A 260 -24.39 2.56 -16.52
CA LYS A 260 -24.36 1.24 -17.15
C LYS A 260 -25.76 0.63 -16.96
N PRO A 261 -26.35 0.01 -17.99
CA PRO A 261 -27.60 -0.70 -17.82
C PRO A 261 -27.45 -1.73 -16.70
N GLU A 262 -28.50 -1.87 -15.89
CA GLU A 262 -28.54 -2.84 -14.80
C GLU A 262 -28.18 -4.22 -15.33
N LYS A 263 -27.23 -4.90 -14.65
CA LYS A 263 -26.83 -6.25 -15.05
C LYS A 263 -27.97 -7.19 -14.67
N SER A 264 -28.70 -7.68 -15.68
CA SER A 264 -29.61 -8.80 -15.52
C SER A 264 -28.90 -9.95 -14.80
N VAL A 265 -29.57 -10.51 -13.78
CA VAL A 265 -29.10 -11.70 -13.04
C VAL A 265 -29.14 -12.93 -13.96
N PHE A 266 -30.03 -12.92 -14.96
CA PHE A 266 -30.13 -13.96 -15.97
C PHE A 266 -29.17 -13.71 -17.13
N PRO A 267 -28.44 -14.74 -17.59
CA PRO A 267 -27.64 -14.62 -18.80
C PRO A 267 -28.57 -14.31 -19.99
N PRO A 268 -28.09 -13.56 -21.00
CA PRO A 268 -28.84 -13.44 -22.24
C PRO A 268 -29.02 -14.82 -22.86
N LEU A 269 -30.15 -15.03 -23.54
CA LEU A 269 -30.38 -16.25 -24.31
C LEU A 269 -29.23 -16.46 -25.31
N PRO A 270 -28.69 -17.69 -25.44
CA PRO A 270 -27.70 -17.97 -26.45
C PRO A 270 -28.29 -17.68 -27.84
N PRO A 271 -27.49 -17.16 -28.79
CA PRO A 271 -27.97 -16.99 -30.15
C PRO A 271 -28.36 -18.36 -30.72
N GLN A 272 -29.54 -18.43 -31.33
CA GLN A 272 -30.02 -19.64 -32.00
C GLN A 272 -29.06 -20.07 -33.10
N SER A 273 -28.86 -21.38 -33.28
CA SER A 273 -28.09 -21.88 -34.40
C SER A 273 -28.86 -21.70 -35.71
N LYS A 274 -28.15 -21.73 -36.85
CA LYS A 274 -28.81 -21.71 -38.17
C LYS A 274 -29.84 -22.84 -38.32
N ILE A 275 -29.57 -23.99 -37.69
CA ILE A 275 -30.46 -25.15 -37.69
C ILE A 275 -31.72 -24.82 -36.88
N ASP A 276 -31.56 -24.24 -35.69
CA ASP A 276 -32.70 -23.84 -34.85
C ASP A 276 -33.56 -22.78 -35.53
N MET A 277 -32.94 -21.78 -36.17
CA MET A 277 -33.67 -20.78 -36.97
C MET A 277 -34.45 -21.40 -38.14
N GLN A 278 -33.89 -22.43 -38.78
CA GLN A 278 -34.55 -23.16 -39.86
C GLN A 278 -35.69 -24.05 -39.34
N ILE A 279 -35.53 -24.64 -38.15
CA ILE A 279 -36.58 -25.44 -37.49
C ILE A 279 -37.72 -24.52 -37.06
N GLU A 280 -37.43 -23.36 -36.49
CA GLU A 280 -38.42 -22.35 -36.07
C GLU A 280 -39.18 -21.72 -37.24
N SER A 281 -38.50 -21.45 -38.37
CA SER A 281 -39.15 -20.95 -39.60
C SER A 281 -39.91 -22.03 -40.37
N GLY A 282 -39.79 -23.30 -39.99
CA GLY A 282 -40.35 -24.44 -40.73
C GLY A 282 -39.64 -24.75 -42.04
N GLU A 283 -38.68 -23.91 -42.47
CA GLU A 283 -37.88 -24.11 -43.67
C GLU A 283 -37.03 -25.38 -43.60
N PHE A 284 -36.65 -25.83 -42.40
CA PHE A 284 -35.88 -27.06 -42.23
C PHE A 284 -36.61 -28.29 -42.78
N PHE A 285 -37.94 -28.33 -42.61
CA PHE A 285 -38.78 -29.45 -43.02
C PHE A 285 -39.23 -29.39 -44.49
N MET A 286 -39.01 -28.26 -45.17
CA MET A 286 -39.40 -28.07 -46.56
C MET A 286 -38.38 -28.67 -47.53
N SER A 287 -38.86 -29.47 -48.49
CA SER A 287 -38.04 -30.00 -49.59
C SER A 287 -37.48 -28.85 -50.45
N GLN A 288 -36.29 -29.07 -51.02
CA GLN A 288 -35.61 -28.11 -51.91
C GLN A 288 -36.52 -27.64 -53.06
N GLU A 289 -37.37 -28.53 -53.57
CA GLU A 289 -38.31 -28.23 -54.66
C GLU A 289 -39.40 -27.24 -54.24
N LYS A 290 -39.96 -27.43 -53.04
CA LYS A 290 -40.98 -26.53 -52.47
C LYS A 290 -40.38 -25.16 -52.17
N LYS A 291 -39.16 -25.12 -51.60
CA LYS A 291 -38.40 -23.87 -51.40
C LYS A 291 -38.19 -23.11 -52.72
N ASN A 292 -37.82 -23.83 -53.78
CA ASN A 292 -37.61 -23.25 -55.11
C ASN A 292 -38.92 -22.79 -55.77
N ALA A 293 -40.05 -23.45 -55.50
CA ALA A 293 -41.36 -23.03 -55.98
C ALA A 293 -41.84 -21.75 -55.28
N GLU A 294 -41.75 -21.71 -53.96
CA GLU A 294 -42.09 -20.53 -53.15
C GLU A 294 -41.20 -19.32 -53.48
N ALA A 295 -39.90 -19.54 -53.72
CA ALA A 295 -38.98 -18.49 -54.15
C ALA A 295 -39.35 -17.91 -55.53
N ARG A 296 -39.78 -18.77 -56.47
CA ARG A 296 -40.27 -18.33 -57.79
C ARG A 296 -41.56 -17.53 -57.67
N GLU A 297 -42.50 -18.00 -56.86
CA GLU A 297 -43.76 -17.29 -56.60
C GLU A 297 -43.53 -15.94 -55.93
N ALA A 298 -42.63 -15.87 -54.94
CA ALA A 298 -42.23 -14.63 -54.28
C ALA A 298 -41.56 -13.64 -55.26
N ARG A 299 -40.74 -14.14 -56.20
CA ARG A 299 -40.15 -13.32 -57.25
C ARG A 299 -41.20 -12.74 -58.19
N LEU A 300 -42.14 -13.55 -58.66
CA LEU A 300 -43.25 -13.11 -59.52
C LEU A 300 -44.10 -12.05 -58.81
N LYS A 301 -44.46 -12.27 -57.54
CA LYS A 301 -45.18 -11.29 -56.71
C LYS A 301 -44.40 -9.98 -56.57
N ARG A 302 -43.07 -10.02 -56.43
CA ARG A 302 -42.22 -8.83 -56.34
C ARG A 302 -42.13 -8.09 -57.68
N GLU A 303 -42.04 -8.81 -58.78
CA GLU A 303 -42.03 -8.24 -60.13
C GLU A 303 -43.37 -7.56 -60.45
N ALA A 304 -44.51 -8.21 -60.12
CA ALA A 304 -45.83 -7.61 -60.23
C ALA A 304 -45.97 -6.33 -59.39
N LYS A 305 -45.52 -6.33 -58.12
CA LYS A 305 -45.53 -5.12 -57.27
C LYS A 305 -44.69 -3.97 -57.83
N LYS A 306 -43.55 -4.27 -58.46
CA LYS A 306 -42.72 -3.24 -59.11
C LYS A 306 -43.35 -2.72 -60.39
N GLN A 307 -44.06 -3.57 -61.13
CA GLN A 307 -44.82 -3.14 -62.30
C GLN A 307 -45.94 -2.20 -61.89
N THR A 308 -46.73 -2.55 -60.86
CA THR A 308 -47.78 -1.67 -60.34
C THR A 308 -47.23 -0.35 -59.79
N GLU A 309 -46.11 -0.37 -59.05
CA GLU A 309 -45.44 0.87 -58.59
C GLU A 309 -44.95 1.73 -59.77
N ARG A 310 -44.45 1.10 -60.84
CA ARG A 310 -44.01 1.79 -62.05
C ARG A 310 -45.19 2.37 -62.84
N GLU A 311 -46.31 1.66 -62.89
CA GLU A 311 -47.56 2.12 -63.49
C GLU A 311 -48.12 3.31 -62.70
N GLN A 312 -48.24 3.20 -61.37
CA GLN A 312 -48.64 4.31 -60.49
C GLN A 312 -47.74 5.53 -60.64
N ARG A 313 -46.42 5.32 -60.75
CA ARG A 313 -45.45 6.42 -60.98
C ARG A 313 -45.60 7.04 -62.37
N ARG A 314 -45.95 6.27 -63.40
CA ARG A 314 -46.22 6.77 -64.75
C ARG A 314 -47.53 7.55 -64.80
N GLU A 315 -48.59 7.03 -64.18
CA GLU A 315 -49.89 7.69 -64.05
C GLU A 315 -49.77 9.01 -63.29
N ALA A 316 -49.02 9.01 -62.18
CA ALA A 316 -48.73 10.23 -61.41
C ALA A 316 -47.95 11.29 -62.20
N ALA A 317 -47.15 10.89 -63.21
CA ALA A 317 -46.43 11.82 -64.09
C ALA A 317 -47.31 12.38 -65.22
N PHE A 318 -48.44 11.73 -65.54
CA PHE A 318 -49.37 12.14 -66.59
C PHE A 318 -50.49 13.06 -66.08
N VAL A 319 -50.67 13.16 -64.76
CA VAL A 319 -51.52 14.19 -64.15
C VAL A 319 -50.72 15.50 -64.13
N PRO A 320 -51.17 16.54 -64.85
CA PRO A 320 -50.49 17.83 -64.84
C PRO A 320 -50.48 18.38 -63.40
N PRO A 321 -49.34 18.94 -62.93
CA PRO A 321 -49.29 19.56 -61.62
C PRO A 321 -50.35 20.68 -61.57
N PRO A 322 -51.05 20.85 -60.43
CA PRO A 322 -52.07 21.88 -60.32
C PRO A 322 -51.48 23.25 -60.67
N THR A 323 -52.08 23.94 -61.64
CA THR A 323 -51.59 25.22 -62.14
C THR A 323 -51.75 26.29 -61.05
N ARG A 324 -50.63 26.94 -60.72
CA ARG A 324 -50.61 28.11 -59.85
C ARG A 324 -51.01 29.33 -60.69
N SER A 325 -52.22 29.84 -60.53
CA SER A 325 -52.58 31.16 -61.06
C SER A 325 -51.77 32.23 -60.31
N THR A 326 -51.11 33.13 -61.05
CA THR A 326 -50.53 34.35 -60.49
C THR A 326 -51.01 35.56 -61.30
N PRO A 327 -51.45 36.66 -60.65
CA PRO A 327 -52.04 37.83 -61.30
C PRO A 327 -50.98 38.84 -61.78
N ALA A 328 -51.38 39.70 -62.72
CA ALA A 328 -50.52 40.69 -63.38
C ALA A 328 -50.31 42.00 -62.58
N ALA A 329 -49.10 42.54 -62.77
CA ALA A 329 -48.45 43.78 -62.32
C ALA A 329 -49.26 45.02 -61.86
N SER A 330 -48.73 45.72 -60.83
CA SER A 330 -48.43 47.17 -60.90
C SER A 330 -47.67 47.73 -59.67
N THR A 331 -46.68 48.58 -59.99
CA THR A 331 -46.08 49.70 -59.20
C THR A 331 -45.15 49.44 -57.99
N PRO A 332 -44.19 50.37 -57.76
CA PRO A 332 -42.88 50.08 -57.20
C PRO A 332 -42.80 50.35 -55.68
N VAL A 333 -41.77 49.79 -55.03
CA VAL A 333 -41.03 50.28 -53.84
C VAL A 333 -40.41 49.07 -53.10
N ASP A 334 -39.10 49.18 -52.87
CA ASP A 334 -38.24 48.49 -51.88
C ASP A 334 -38.09 46.96 -51.78
N ALA A 335 -36.83 46.61 -51.47
CA ALA A 335 -36.29 45.36 -50.93
C ALA A 335 -36.10 44.16 -51.89
N LYS A 336 -34.82 43.89 -52.21
CA LYS A 336 -34.31 42.58 -52.67
C LYS A 336 -34.81 41.45 -51.75
N PRO A 337 -35.38 40.33 -52.26
CA PRO A 337 -35.39 39.06 -51.55
C PRO A 337 -34.17 38.22 -51.95
N ALA A 338 -33.52 37.68 -50.94
CA ALA A 338 -32.33 36.85 -51.02
C ALA A 338 -32.61 35.50 -51.71
N ASP A 339 -31.62 35.04 -52.48
CA ASP A 339 -31.49 33.66 -52.93
C ASP A 339 -31.72 32.69 -51.76
N ALA A 340 -32.51 31.64 -51.98
CA ALA A 340 -32.83 30.62 -51.00
C ALA A 340 -31.58 29.78 -50.63
N ALA A 341 -30.69 30.37 -49.83
CA ALA A 341 -29.69 29.66 -49.07
C ALA A 341 -30.40 28.87 -47.97
N LEU A 342 -30.20 27.55 -47.94
CA LEU A 342 -30.58 26.69 -46.83
C LEU A 342 -30.14 27.34 -45.52
N THR A 343 -31.09 27.62 -44.63
CA THR A 343 -30.79 28.28 -43.35
C THR A 343 -29.87 27.40 -42.49
N MET A 344 -28.97 28.02 -41.73
CA MET A 344 -27.98 27.34 -40.89
C MET A 344 -28.59 26.26 -39.98
N ASP A 345 -29.84 26.42 -39.55
CA ASP A 345 -30.51 25.45 -38.71
C ASP A 345 -30.99 24.21 -39.47
N GLN A 346 -31.36 24.34 -40.74
CA GLN A 346 -31.65 23.20 -41.63
C GLN A 346 -30.36 22.43 -41.97
N LEU A 347 -29.24 23.14 -42.12
CA LEU A 347 -27.90 22.53 -42.27
C LEU A 347 -27.46 21.80 -41.00
N LYS A 348 -27.62 22.42 -39.82
CA LYS A 348 -27.36 21.77 -38.53
C LYS A 348 -28.24 20.53 -38.31
N ALA A 349 -29.51 20.58 -38.69
CA ALA A 349 -30.42 19.43 -38.61
C ALA A 349 -29.97 18.27 -39.52
N LYS A 350 -29.58 18.57 -40.76
CA LYS A 350 -29.01 17.57 -41.69
C LYS A 350 -27.69 16.99 -41.18
N VAL A 351 -26.82 17.80 -40.58
CA VAL A 351 -25.55 17.34 -39.98
C VAL A 351 -25.81 16.45 -38.75
N LYS A 352 -26.76 16.82 -37.87
CA LYS A 352 -27.18 15.98 -36.74
C LYS A 352 -27.77 14.65 -37.18
N ALA A 353 -28.64 14.66 -38.19
CA ALA A 353 -29.22 13.43 -38.75
C ALA A 353 -28.15 12.49 -39.35
N ARG A 354 -27.15 13.07 -40.03
CA ARG A 354 -26.02 12.32 -40.61
C ARG A 354 -25.07 11.79 -39.53
N ALA A 355 -24.88 12.52 -38.43
CA ALA A 355 -24.12 12.07 -37.27
C ALA A 355 -24.80 10.89 -36.56
N LEU A 356 -26.12 10.96 -36.33
CA LEU A 356 -26.90 9.84 -35.75
C LEU A 356 -26.79 8.57 -36.60
N LYS A 357 -26.83 8.72 -37.93
CA LYS A 357 -26.72 7.60 -38.88
C LYS A 357 -25.33 6.95 -38.87
N ARG A 358 -24.26 7.73 -38.66
CA ARG A 358 -22.89 7.17 -38.50
C ARG A 358 -22.72 6.45 -37.16
N MET A 359 -23.34 6.95 -36.08
CA MET A 359 -23.26 6.31 -34.77
C MET A 359 -24.00 4.97 -34.72
N SER A 360 -25.11 4.80 -35.45
CA SER A 360 -25.80 3.51 -35.53
C SER A 360 -25.04 2.47 -36.36
N THR A 361 -24.20 2.89 -37.31
CA THR A 361 -23.39 1.98 -38.15
C THR A 361 -22.10 1.48 -37.50
N HIS A 362 -21.71 2.02 -36.35
CA HIS A 362 -20.53 1.57 -35.57
C HIS A 362 -20.92 0.78 -34.31
N SER A 363 -22.21 0.47 -34.14
CA SER A 363 -22.73 -0.35 -33.04
C SER A 363 -23.29 -1.69 -33.56
N LYS A 364 -22.52 -2.37 -34.41
CA LYS A 364 -22.65 -3.80 -34.69
C LYS A 364 -21.29 -4.46 -34.59
#